data_AF-G7YY31-F1
#
_entry.id   AF-G7YY31-F1
#
_cell.length_a   1.000
_cell.length_b   1.000
_cell.length_c   1.000
_cell.angle_alpha   90.00
_cell.angle_beta   90.00
_cell.angle_gamma   90.00
#
_symmetry.space_group_name_H-M   'P 1'
#
loop_
_entity.id
_entity.type
_entity.pdbx_description
1 polymer ?
#
loop_
_entity_poly.entity_id
_entity_poly.type
_entity_poly.pdbx_seq_one_letter_code
_entity_poly.pdbx_strand_id
1 'polypeptide(L)'
;FLWFSQNDLNIESAEFQMTSHVFGAVSSPFCASFALRQTVSVFKKRYDHEIKPSVLKNFCVDDCFLSLPSVTGAKRFVQGITKQPSKGCFHPHKCASSVLDVLQVIPLSGRTEGIVEMSPKTTNT
;
A
#
# COMPACT_ATOMS: atom_id res chain seq x y z
N PHE A 1 2.33 -8.50 -24.03
CA PHE A 1 0.87 -8.60 -23.91
C PHE A 1 0.27 -8.14 -25.22
N LEU A 2 -0.68 -8.89 -25.77
CA LEU A 2 -1.45 -8.44 -26.92
C LEU A 2 -2.61 -7.57 -26.42
N TRP A 3 -2.78 -6.40 -27.01
CA TRP A 3 -3.86 -5.48 -26.67
C TRP A 3 -4.70 -5.18 -27.90
N PHE A 4 -6.02 -5.30 -27.75
CA PHE A 4 -6.99 -4.99 -28.78
C PHE A 4 -7.64 -3.66 -28.43
N SER A 5 -7.53 -2.67 -29.33
CA SER A 5 -8.15 -1.37 -29.12
C SER A 5 -9.67 -1.54 -28.97
N GLN A 6 -10.26 -0.90 -27.96
CA GLN A 6 -11.69 -1.00 -27.65
C GLN A 6 -12.20 -2.44 -27.45
N ASN A 7 -11.29 -3.39 -27.16
CA ASN A 7 -11.62 -4.79 -26.98
C ASN A 7 -12.20 -5.48 -28.24
N ASP A 8 -11.91 -4.95 -29.43
CA ASP A 8 -12.32 -5.52 -30.72
C ASP A 8 -11.29 -6.51 -31.25
N LEU A 9 -11.68 -7.79 -31.30
CA LEU A 9 -10.83 -8.90 -31.75
C LEU A 9 -10.64 -8.97 -33.27
N ASN A 10 -11.37 -8.15 -34.04
CA ASN A 10 -11.25 -8.10 -35.49
C ASN A 10 -10.18 -7.12 -35.96
N ILE A 11 -9.60 -6.33 -35.05
CA ILE A 11 -8.51 -5.40 -35.33
C ILE A 11 -7.18 -6.08 -35.00
N GLU A 12 -6.14 -5.75 -35.76
CA GLU A 12 -4.78 -6.23 -35.51
C GLU A 12 -4.34 -5.87 -34.08
N SER A 13 -3.87 -6.87 -33.34
CA SER A 13 -3.43 -6.70 -31.96
C SER A 13 -2.14 -5.90 -31.90
N ALA A 14 -2.06 -4.95 -30.97
CA ALA A 14 -0.81 -4.28 -30.66
C ALA A 14 -0.04 -5.06 -29.59
N GLU A 15 1.25 -5.28 -29.82
CA GLU A 15 2.15 -5.87 -28.83
C GLU A 15 2.67 -4.80 -27.87
N PHE A 16 2.41 -5.00 -26.58
CA PHE A 16 2.93 -4.18 -25.49
C PHE A 16 3.88 -4.98 -24.61
N GLN A 17 5.03 -4.41 -24.32
CA GLN A 17 5.96 -4.92 -23.32
C GLN A 17 5.81 -4.12 -22.03
N MET A 18 5.68 -4.81 -20.88
CA MET A 18 5.74 -4.12 -19.61
C MET A 18 7.16 -3.63 -19.36
N THR A 19 7.31 -2.32 -19.15
CA THR A 19 8.60 -1.68 -18.81
C THR A 19 8.80 -1.55 -17.30
N SER A 20 7.83 -2.01 -16.52
CA SER A 20 7.83 -2.03 -15.06
C SER A 20 7.40 -3.40 -14.55
N HIS A 21 7.75 -3.71 -13.30
CA HIS A 21 7.45 -5.01 -12.70
C HIS A 21 5.93 -5.20 -12.58
N VAL A 22 5.44 -6.31 -13.11
CA VAL A 22 4.00 -6.58 -13.22
C VAL A 22 3.47 -7.03 -11.87
N PHE A 23 2.54 -6.27 -11.30
CA PHE A 23 1.74 -6.73 -10.17
C PHE A 23 1.04 -8.06 -10.52
N GLY A 24 1.20 -9.09 -9.68
CA GLY A 24 0.67 -10.44 -9.94
C GLY A 24 1.59 -11.40 -10.71
N ALA A 25 2.77 -10.98 -11.17
CA ALA A 25 3.80 -11.93 -11.61
C ALA A 25 4.41 -12.67 -10.41
N VAL A 26 4.80 -13.95 -10.57
CA VAL A 26 5.41 -14.77 -9.50
C VAL A 26 6.63 -14.09 -8.85
N SER A 27 7.35 -13.25 -9.60
CA SER A 27 8.50 -12.47 -9.13
C SER A 27 8.15 -11.12 -8.47
N SER A 28 6.91 -10.64 -8.58
CA SER A 28 6.41 -9.40 -7.99
C SER A 28 6.41 -9.36 -6.47
N PRO A 29 5.86 -10.37 -5.75
CA PRO A 29 5.74 -10.33 -4.29
C PRO A 29 7.10 -10.20 -3.60
N PHE A 30 8.15 -10.80 -4.16
CA PHE A 30 9.50 -10.71 -3.61
C PHE A 30 10.06 -9.29 -3.70
N CYS A 31 9.90 -8.64 -4.86
CA CYS A 31 10.41 -7.28 -5.09
C CYS A 31 9.65 -6.24 -4.24
N ALA A 32 8.32 -6.30 -4.19
CA ALA A 32 7.50 -5.42 -3.37
C ALA A 32 7.82 -5.58 -1.87
N SER A 33 7.92 -6.84 -1.42
CA SER A 33 8.36 -7.15 -0.05
C SER A 33 9.75 -6.58 0.21
N PHE A 34 10.74 -6.86 -0.62
CA PHE A 34 12.12 -6.38 -0.46
C PHE A 34 12.19 -4.85 -0.39
N ALA A 35 11.52 -4.16 -1.31
CA ALA A 35 11.42 -2.70 -1.34
C ALA A 35 10.86 -2.15 -0.03
N LEU A 36 9.79 -2.75 0.50
CA LEU A 36 9.20 -2.36 1.78
C LEU A 36 10.11 -2.68 2.96
N ARG A 37 10.74 -3.87 3.01
CA ARG A 37 11.70 -4.24 4.06
C ARG A 37 12.87 -3.26 4.10
N GLN A 38 13.39 -2.90 2.94
CA GLN A 38 14.49 -1.95 2.80
C GLN A 38 14.06 -0.55 3.23
N THR A 39 12.88 -0.11 2.81
CA THR A 39 12.21 1.13 3.25
C THR A 39 12.18 1.15 4.79
N VAL A 40 11.53 0.17 5.43
CA VAL A 40 11.45 0.05 6.90
C VAL A 40 12.82 0.00 7.58
N SER A 41 13.81 -0.68 6.97
CA SER A 41 15.18 -0.76 7.49
C SER A 41 15.91 0.59 7.44
N VAL A 42 15.77 1.35 6.36
CA VAL A 42 16.34 2.71 6.23
C VAL A 42 15.66 3.67 7.21
N PHE A 43 14.37 3.47 7.50
CA PHE A 43 13.63 4.25 8.50
C PHE A 43 13.91 3.84 9.96
N LYS A 44 14.87 2.93 10.22
CA LYS A 44 15.26 2.41 11.56
C LYS A 44 15.47 3.45 12.66
N LYS A 45 15.86 4.68 12.31
CA LYS A 45 16.11 5.76 13.28
C LYS A 45 14.85 6.56 13.65
N ARG A 46 13.74 6.42 12.92
CA ARG A 46 12.54 7.28 13.04
C ARG A 46 11.27 6.57 13.52
N TYR A 47 11.25 5.23 13.59
CA TYR A 47 10.09 4.47 14.04
C TYR A 47 10.40 3.63 15.28
N ASP A 48 9.42 3.56 16.17
CA ASP A 48 9.45 2.71 17.35
C ASP A 48 9.75 1.26 16.98
N HIS A 49 10.49 0.59 17.86
CA HIS A 49 10.97 -0.78 17.69
C HIS A 49 9.83 -1.77 17.38
N GLU A 50 8.59 -1.43 17.78
CA GLU A 50 7.38 -2.24 17.63
C GLU A 50 6.80 -2.32 16.21
N ILE A 51 7.07 -1.33 15.34
CA ILE A 51 6.40 -1.27 14.02
C ILE A 51 7.04 -2.26 13.03
N LYS A 52 8.32 -2.57 13.17
CA LYS A 52 9.06 -3.48 12.28
C LYS A 52 8.44 -4.87 12.16
N PRO A 53 8.29 -5.64 13.26
CA PRO A 53 7.77 -7.00 13.15
C PRO A 53 6.37 -7.03 12.54
N SER A 54 5.52 -6.04 12.85
CA SER A 54 4.16 -5.95 12.31
C SER A 54 4.14 -5.65 10.80
N VAL A 55 4.97 -4.72 10.31
CA VAL A 55 5.04 -4.42 8.86
C VAL A 55 5.62 -5.60 8.08
N LEU A 56 6.62 -6.29 8.64
CA LEU A 56 7.27 -7.44 8.00
C LEU A 56 6.40 -8.71 7.99
N LYS A 57 5.41 -8.80 8.90
CA LYS A 57 4.52 -9.97 9.04
C LYS A 57 3.20 -9.80 8.30
N ASN A 58 2.76 -8.56 8.06
CA ASN A 58 1.44 -8.30 7.51
C ASN A 58 1.44 -7.80 6.05
N PHE A 59 2.48 -8.12 5.28
CA PHE A 59 2.52 -7.82 3.85
C PHE A 59 2.17 -9.07 3.04
N CYS A 60 1.10 -9.01 2.25
CA CYS A 60 0.64 -10.09 1.40
C CYS A 60 0.69 -9.65 -0.06
N VAL A 61 1.67 -10.18 -0.79
CA VAL A 61 1.94 -9.93 -2.22
C VAL A 61 2.16 -8.45 -2.55
N ASP A 62 1.09 -7.66 -2.58
CA ASP A 62 1.06 -6.25 -2.95
C ASP A 62 0.37 -5.35 -1.89
N ASP A 63 -0.32 -5.95 -0.91
CA ASP A 63 -1.08 -5.26 0.13
C ASP A 63 -0.39 -5.30 1.49
N CYS A 64 -0.47 -4.19 2.22
CA CYS A 64 -0.03 -4.10 3.62
C CYS A 64 -1.23 -3.94 4.55
N PHE A 65 -1.43 -4.90 5.46
CA PHE A 65 -2.46 -4.83 6.49
C PHE A 65 -1.85 -4.54 7.85
N LEU A 66 -1.77 -3.28 8.26
CA LEU A 66 -1.17 -2.92 9.54
C LEU A 66 -2.22 -2.47 10.56
N SER A 67 -2.25 -3.14 11.73
CA SER A 67 -2.94 -2.66 12.92
C SER A 67 -1.92 -2.10 13.91
N LEU A 68 -2.19 -0.91 14.45
CA LEU A 68 -1.34 -0.21 15.41
C LEU A 68 -2.17 0.21 16.63
N PRO A 69 -1.60 0.20 17.84
CA PRO A 69 -2.34 0.47 19.08
C PRO A 69 -2.71 1.96 19.25
N SER A 70 -2.18 2.87 18.42
CA SER A 70 -2.48 4.30 18.51
C SER A 70 -2.70 4.97 17.16
N VAL A 71 -3.68 5.87 17.11
CA VAL A 71 -3.96 6.73 15.95
C VAL A 71 -2.74 7.59 15.60
N THR A 72 -2.05 8.14 16.61
CA THR A 72 -0.84 8.93 16.43
C THR A 72 0.30 8.13 15.81
N GLY A 73 0.50 6.88 16.25
CA GLY A 73 1.47 5.96 15.67
C GLY A 73 1.13 5.63 14.21
N ALA A 74 -0.15 5.37 13.92
CA ALA A 74 -0.64 5.13 12.56
C ALA A 74 -0.45 6.34 11.63
N LYS A 75 -0.81 7.55 12.08
CA LYS A 75 -0.57 8.81 11.35
C LYS A 75 0.93 8.98 11.02
N ARG A 76 1.82 8.78 12.00
CA ARG A 76 3.28 8.85 11.80
C ARG A 76 3.78 7.81 10.80
N PHE A 77 3.29 6.57 10.89
CA PHE A 77 3.67 5.50 9.98
C PHE A 77 3.30 5.83 8.54
N VAL A 78 2.02 6.10 8.31
CA VAL A 78 1.48 6.45 6.99
C VAL A 78 2.20 7.67 6.40
N GLN A 79 2.44 8.72 7.19
CA GLN A 79 3.17 9.89 6.72
C GLN A 79 4.60 9.59 6.27
N GLY A 80 5.35 8.74 6.98
CA GLY A 80 6.73 8.48 6.57
C GLY A 80 6.85 7.55 5.37
N ILE A 81 5.91 6.61 5.19
CA ILE A 81 5.89 5.79 3.96
C ILE A 81 5.37 6.57 2.74
N THR A 82 4.50 7.57 2.92
CA THR A 82 3.95 8.36 1.81
C THR A 82 4.80 9.57 1.43
N LYS A 83 5.44 10.26 2.40
CA LYS A 83 6.23 11.49 2.15
C LYS A 83 7.65 11.26 1.64
N GLN A 84 8.15 10.03 1.57
CA GLN A 84 9.53 9.73 1.17
C GLN A 84 9.65 8.71 0.03
N PRO A 85 9.06 8.96 -1.16
CA PRO A 85 9.31 8.12 -2.34
C PRO A 85 10.77 8.19 -2.83
N SER A 86 11.52 9.25 -2.49
CA SER A 86 12.90 9.45 -2.97
C SER A 86 13.99 8.68 -2.19
N LYS A 87 13.66 8.07 -1.04
CA LYS A 87 14.62 7.32 -0.21
C LYS A 87 14.25 5.84 0.01
N GLY A 88 13.06 5.41 -0.41
CA GLY A 88 12.59 4.04 -0.30
C GLY A 88 11.84 3.63 -1.56
N CYS A 89 12.00 2.37 -1.97
CA CYS A 89 11.42 1.84 -3.21
C CYS A 89 9.91 1.53 -3.10
N PHE A 90 9.19 2.12 -2.15
CA PHE A 90 7.79 1.80 -1.87
C PHE A 90 6.95 3.06 -1.70
N HIS A 91 5.94 3.22 -2.57
CA HIS A 91 4.95 4.28 -2.50
C HIS A 91 3.53 3.69 -2.50
N PRO A 92 2.79 3.76 -1.39
CA PRO A 92 1.41 3.29 -1.36
C PRO A 92 0.53 4.15 -2.26
N HIS A 93 -0.19 3.53 -3.20
CA HIS A 93 -1.08 4.25 -4.13
C HIS A 93 -2.51 4.40 -3.60
N LYS A 94 -2.96 3.49 -2.71
CA LYS A 94 -4.28 3.52 -2.10
C LYS A 94 -4.18 3.14 -0.64
N CYS A 95 -4.66 4.00 0.25
CA CYS A 95 -4.73 3.75 1.68
C CYS A 95 -6.17 3.78 2.18
N ALA A 96 -6.50 2.79 3.00
CA ALA A 96 -7.75 2.71 3.74
C ALA A 96 -7.45 2.52 5.23
N SER A 97 -8.35 3.01 6.08
CA SER A 97 -8.27 2.83 7.53
C SER A 97 -9.67 2.81 8.12
N SER A 98 -9.87 2.01 9.16
CA SER A 98 -11.08 2.05 9.98
C SER A 98 -11.19 3.32 10.82
N VAL A 99 -10.11 4.09 10.94
CA VAL A 99 -10.07 5.37 11.66
C VAL A 99 -9.82 6.49 10.65
N LEU A 100 -10.88 7.24 10.31
CA LEU A 100 -10.83 8.33 9.31
C LEU A 100 -9.75 9.37 9.63
N ASP A 101 -9.52 9.60 10.91
CA ASP A 101 -8.48 10.48 11.42
C ASP A 101 -7.10 10.15 10.85
N VAL A 102 -6.77 8.86 10.70
CA VAL A 102 -5.50 8.41 10.11
C VAL A 102 -5.39 8.83 8.63
N LEU A 103 -6.50 8.87 7.90
CA LEU A 103 -6.51 9.22 6.47
C LEU A 103 -6.29 10.71 6.21
N GLN A 104 -6.55 11.58 7.19
CA GLN A 104 -6.37 13.03 7.05
C GLN A 104 -4.94 13.43 6.68
N VAL A 105 -3.94 12.59 7.01
CA VAL A 105 -2.53 12.86 6.70
C VAL A 105 -2.13 12.46 5.28
N ILE A 106 -3.03 11.83 4.52
CA ILE A 106 -2.84 11.36 3.15
C ILE A 106 -3.56 12.31 2.20
N PRO A 107 -2.92 12.75 1.10
CA PRO A 107 -3.62 13.47 0.02
C PRO A 107 -4.81 12.67 -0.51
N LEU A 108 -5.87 13.35 -0.96
CA LEU A 108 -7.07 12.69 -1.49
C LEU A 108 -6.76 11.68 -2.60
N SER A 109 -5.79 11.99 -3.47
CA SER A 109 -5.35 11.10 -4.56
C SER A 109 -4.74 9.77 -4.11
N GLY A 110 -4.32 9.66 -2.84
CA GLY A 110 -3.76 8.44 -2.26
C GLY A 110 -4.74 7.68 -1.36
N ARG A 111 -6.00 8.13 -1.26
CA ARG A 111 -7.04 7.46 -0.47
C ARG A 111 -7.85 6.51 -1.36
N THR A 112 -8.28 5.39 -0.80
CA THR A 112 -9.24 4.52 -1.48
C THR A 112 -10.60 5.23 -1.59
N GLU A 113 -11.26 5.12 -2.74
CA GLU A 113 -12.63 5.64 -2.94
C GLU A 113 -13.66 4.74 -2.23
N GLY A 114 -14.76 5.31 -1.75
CA GLY A 114 -15.86 4.54 -1.14
C GLY A 114 -15.57 3.99 0.26
N ILE A 115 -14.70 4.63 1.04
CA ILE A 115 -14.45 4.22 2.43
C ILE A 115 -15.71 4.48 3.27
N VAL A 116 -16.37 3.40 3.68
CA VAL A 116 -17.50 3.43 4.60
C VAL A 116 -16.98 3.35 6.03
N GLU A 117 -17.37 4.31 6.87
CA GLU A 117 -17.11 4.23 8.30
C GLU A 117 -17.95 3.09 8.89
N MET A 118 -17.30 2.04 9.38
CA MET A 118 -17.97 0.99 10.13
C MET A 118 -18.14 1.48 11.57
N SER A 119 -19.32 2.00 11.88
CA SER A 119 -19.69 2.26 13.28
C SER A 119 -19.54 0.96 14.08
N PRO A 120 -18.98 1.00 15.30
CA PRO A 120 -19.01 -0.17 16.17
C PRO A 120 -20.46 -0.62 16.31
N LYS A 121 -20.76 -1.87 15.93
CA LYS A 121 -22.03 -2.46 16.34
C LYS A 121 -22.02 -2.42 17.87
N THR A 122 -22.94 -1.67 18.46
CA THR A 122 -23.28 -1.81 19.87
C THR A 122 -23.77 -3.24 20.07
N THR A 123 -22.85 -4.16 20.38
CA THR A 123 -23.20 -5.43 21.01
C THR A 123 -23.65 -5.09 22.42
N ASN A 124 -24.95 -4.83 22.55
CA ASN A 124 -25.64 -4.97 23.82
C ASN A 124 -25.71 -6.47 24.13
N THR A 125 -24.80 -6.96 24.96
CA THR A 125 -25.01 -8.03 25.97
C THR A 125 -23.72 -8.26 26.74
#